data_AF-A0A2T2VKE9-F1
#
_entry.id   AF-A0A2T2VKE9-F1
#
_cell.length_a   1.000
_cell.length_b   1.000
_cell.length_c   1.000
_cell.angle_alpha   90.00
_cell.angle_beta   90.00
_cell.angle_gamma   90.00
#
_symmetry.space_group_name_H-M   'P 1'
#
loop_
_entity.id
_entity.type
_entity.pdbx_description
1 polymer ?
#
loop_
_entity_poly.entity_id
_entity_poly.type
_entity_poly.pdbx_seq_one_letter_code
_entity_poly.pdbx_strand_id
1 'polypeptide(L)'
;MDAKLKAFQSLLNTMKDLREQCPWDRKQTMESLRPNTIEETYELADAILEKEPGQIKEELGDLMLHVVFYSRIGKEDGNFDIADV
;
A
#
# COMPACT_ATOMS: atom_id res chain seq x y z
N MET A 1 -6.06 19.58 -12.48
CA MET A 1 -6.12 18.21 -11.91
C MET A 1 -6.20 18.36 -10.40
N ASP A 2 -7.19 17.72 -9.80
CA ASP A 2 -7.46 17.72 -8.36
C ASP A 2 -6.20 17.31 -7.56
N ALA A 3 -5.95 17.97 -6.42
CA ALA A 3 -4.74 17.75 -5.63
C ALA A 3 -4.66 16.32 -5.07
N LYS A 4 -5.79 15.70 -4.74
CA LYS A 4 -5.87 14.33 -4.23
C LYS A 4 -5.54 13.34 -5.34
N LEU A 5 -6.03 13.58 -6.56
CA LEU A 5 -5.68 12.77 -7.72
C LEU A 5 -4.18 12.82 -8.02
N LYS A 6 -3.54 13.99 -7.90
CA LYS A 6 -2.07 14.10 -8.05
C LYS A 6 -1.32 13.33 -6.98
N ALA A 7 -1.76 13.40 -5.72
CA ALA A 7 -1.14 12.67 -4.62
C ALA A 7 -1.23 11.15 -4.83
N PHE A 8 -2.42 10.65 -5.21
CA PHE A 8 -2.60 9.23 -5.50
C PHE A 8 -1.78 8.77 -6.71
N GLN A 9 -1.76 9.56 -7.79
CA GLN A 9 -0.90 9.29 -8.94
C GLN A 9 0.59 9.23 -8.56
N SER A 10 1.03 10.12 -7.66
CA SER A 10 2.41 10.10 -7.15
C SER A 10 2.71 8.79 -6.42
N LEU A 11 1.80 8.30 -5.58
CA LEU A 11 1.95 7.00 -4.90
C LEU A 11 2.08 5.84 -5.90
N LEU A 12 1.23 5.80 -6.93
CA LEU A 12 1.29 4.75 -7.95
C LEU A 12 2.62 4.77 -8.72
N ASN A 13 3.12 5.97 -9.06
CA ASN A 13 4.40 6.13 -9.72
C ASN A 13 5.56 5.72 -8.81
N THR A 14 5.55 6.14 -7.54
CA THR A 14 6.57 5.72 -6.57
C THR A 14 6.60 4.20 -6.42
N MET A 15 5.44 3.54 -6.29
CA MET A 15 5.40 2.08 -6.18
C MET A 15 5.98 1.39 -7.41
N LYS A 16 5.65 1.90 -8.61
CA LYS A 16 6.25 1.40 -9.85
C LYS A 16 7.77 1.53 -9.81
N ASP A 17 8.29 2.70 -9.46
CA ASP A 17 9.73 2.96 -9.40
C ASP A 17 10.43 2.06 -8.37
N LEU A 18 9.82 1.86 -7.21
CA LEU A 18 10.33 0.96 -6.17
C LEU A 18 10.41 -0.49 -6.67
N ARG A 19 9.33 -1.02 -7.26
CA ARG A 19 9.34 -2.37 -7.86
C ARG A 19 10.38 -2.52 -8.98
N GLU A 20 10.59 -1.47 -9.76
CA GLU A 20 11.53 -1.48 -10.88
C GLU A 20 12.99 -1.25 -10.47
N GLN A 21 13.26 -0.52 -9.38
CA GLN A 21 14.62 -0.05 -9.06
C GLN A 21 15.16 -0.56 -7.73
N CYS A 22 14.29 -0.84 -6.74
CA CYS A 22 14.69 -1.32 -5.43
C CYS A 22 14.76 -2.87 -5.38
N PRO A 23 15.93 -3.48 -5.12
CA PRO A 23 16.05 -4.94 -5.06
C PRO A 23 15.22 -5.60 -3.96
N TRP A 24 14.94 -4.89 -2.87
CA TRP A 24 14.12 -5.40 -1.76
C TRP A 24 12.64 -5.40 -2.15
N ASP A 25 12.12 -4.29 -2.67
CA ASP A 25 10.72 -4.17 -3.09
C ASP A 25 10.40 -5.12 -4.24
N ARG A 26 11.33 -5.28 -5.20
CA ARG A 26 11.15 -6.20 -6.33
C ARG A 26 10.98 -7.67 -5.89
N LYS A 27 11.60 -8.06 -4.79
CA LYS A 27 11.54 -9.45 -4.28
C LYS A 27 10.28 -9.74 -3.47
N GLN A 28 9.50 -8.73 -3.09
CA GLN A 28 8.27 -8.94 -2.35
C GLN A 28 7.24 -9.68 -3.19
N THR A 29 6.48 -10.56 -2.54
CA THR A 29 5.36 -11.32 -3.10
C THR A 29 4.10 -11.04 -2.29
N MET A 30 2.94 -11.52 -2.77
CA MET A 30 1.68 -11.45 -2.04
C MET A 30 1.81 -12.08 -0.63
N GLU A 31 2.51 -13.21 -0.54
CA GLU A 31 2.71 -13.95 0.70
C GLU A 31 3.70 -13.28 1.64
N SER A 32 4.74 -12.62 1.11
CA SER A 32 5.75 -11.97 1.95
C SER A 32 5.22 -10.70 2.61
N LEU A 33 4.30 -9.98 1.95
CA LEU A 33 3.67 -8.76 2.48
C LEU A 33 2.53 -9.06 3.47
N ARG A 34 1.89 -10.24 3.36
CA ARG A 34 0.77 -10.66 4.21
C ARG A 34 0.99 -10.42 5.72
N PRO A 35 2.11 -10.85 6.35
CA PRO A 35 2.30 -10.63 7.79
C PRO A 35 2.26 -9.14 8.16
N ASN A 36 2.96 -8.28 7.41
CA ASN A 36 2.95 -6.83 7.63
C ASN A 36 1.54 -6.26 7.46
N THR A 37 0.80 -6.66 6.42
CA THR A 37 -0.59 -6.20 6.26
C THR A 37 -1.48 -6.56 7.44
N ILE A 38 -1.29 -7.76 8.03
CA ILE A 38 -2.03 -8.16 9.23
C ILE A 38 -1.64 -7.28 10.42
N GLU A 39 -0.34 -7.03 10.61
CA GLU A 39 0.19 -6.15 11.65
C GLU A 39 -0.42 -4.74 11.57
N GLU A 40 -0.30 -4.04 10.43
CA GLU A 40 -0.85 -2.68 10.29
C GLU A 40 -2.38 -2.64 10.45
N THR A 41 -3.07 -3.74 10.11
CA THR A 41 -4.52 -3.83 10.33
C THR A 41 -4.85 -3.86 11.82
N TYR A 42 -4.05 -4.55 12.63
CA TYR A 42 -4.20 -4.55 14.08
C TYR A 42 -3.78 -3.20 14.68
N GLU A 43 -2.70 -2.60 14.20
CA GLU A 43 -2.28 -1.26 14.64
C GLU A 43 -3.35 -0.21 14.35
N LEU A 44 -3.97 -0.26 13.16
CA LEU A 44 -5.11 0.60 12.85
C LEU A 44 -6.28 0.38 13.80
N ALA A 45 -6.61 -0.89 14.09
CA ALA A 45 -7.71 -1.21 14.98
C ALA A 45 -7.47 -0.66 16.39
N ASP A 46 -6.25 -0.78 16.91
CA ASP A 46 -5.86 -0.26 18.21
C ASP A 46 -5.88 1.28 18.21
N ALA A 47 -5.32 1.93 17.19
CA ALA A 47 -5.34 3.40 17.05
C ALA A 47 -6.77 3.96 17.03
N ILE A 48 -7.72 3.25 16.42
CA ILE A 48 -9.15 3.62 16.42
C ILE A 48 -9.74 3.52 17.84
N LEU A 49 -9.41 2.47 18.59
CA LEU A 49 -9.90 2.28 19.96
C LEU A 49 -9.33 3.33 20.92
N GLU A 50 -8.05 3.68 20.74
CA GLU A 50 -7.36 4.72 21.50
C GLU A 50 -7.77 6.13 21.09
N LYS A 51 -8.47 6.28 19.95
CA LYS A 51 -8.92 7.56 19.37
C LYS A 51 -7.77 8.51 19.08
N GLU A 52 -6.63 7.97 18.65
CA GLU A 52 -5.41 8.73 18.31
C GLU A 52 -5.38 9.04 16.81
N PRO A 53 -5.81 10.25 16.37
CA PRO A 53 -6.02 10.52 14.95
C PRO A 53 -4.71 10.56 14.16
N GLY A 54 -3.58 10.77 14.84
CA GLY A 54 -2.25 10.70 14.25
C GLY A 54 -1.90 9.29 13.79
N GLN A 55 -2.02 8.31 14.69
CA GLN A 55 -1.77 6.90 14.39
C GLN A 55 -2.78 6.38 13.37
N ILE A 56 -4.08 6.70 13.52
CA ILE A 56 -5.09 6.30 12.52
C ILE A 56 -4.69 6.74 11.11
N LYS A 57 -4.16 7.96 10.96
CA LYS A 57 -3.72 8.47 9.66
C LYS A 57 -2.47 7.73 9.14
N GLU A 58 -1.55 7.37 10.03
CA GLU A 58 -0.33 6.62 9.71
C GLU A 58 -0.68 5.22 9.18
N GLU A 59 -1.44 4.45 9.95
CA GLU A 59 -1.81 3.08 9.60
C GLU A 59 -2.71 3.00 8.35
N LEU A 60 -3.60 3.99 8.16
CA LEU A 60 -4.36 4.09 6.91
C LEU A 60 -3.45 4.34 5.70
N GLY A 61 -2.34 5.05 5.90
CA GLY A 61 -1.29 5.24 4.90
C GLY A 61 -0.58 3.94 4.55
N ASP A 62 -0.22 3.14 5.56
CA ASP A 62 0.49 1.87 5.35
C ASP A 62 -0.41 0.80 4.73
N LEU A 63 -1.67 0.72 5.14
CA LEU A 63 -2.64 -0.13 4.45
C LEU A 63 -2.89 0.31 3.01
N MET A 64 -2.96 1.61 2.73
CA MET A 64 -3.06 2.12 1.35
C MET A 64 -1.82 1.74 0.52
N LEU A 65 -0.62 1.83 1.11
CA LEU A 65 0.61 1.39 0.48
C LEU A 65 0.54 -0.10 0.14
N HIS A 66 0.10 -0.95 1.08
CA HIS A 66 -0.07 -2.39 0.85
C HIS A 66 -1.07 -2.70 -0.27
N VAL A 67 -2.23 -2.04 -0.32
CA VAL A 67 -3.21 -2.22 -1.41
C VAL A 67 -2.60 -1.88 -2.77
N VAL A 68 -1.87 -0.77 -2.87
CA VAL A 68 -1.17 -0.37 -4.10
C VAL A 68 -0.05 -1.35 -4.45
N PHE A 69 0.67 -1.88 -3.46
CA PHE A 69 1.72 -2.88 -3.66
C PHE A 69 1.14 -4.19 -4.22
N TYR A 70 0.10 -4.73 -3.58
CA TYR A 70 -0.59 -5.93 -4.06
C TYR A 70 -1.15 -5.74 -5.46
N SER A 71 -1.78 -4.60 -5.74
CA SER A 71 -2.30 -4.27 -7.07
C SER A 71 -1.19 -4.18 -8.13
N ARG A 72 0.00 -3.71 -7.75
CA ARG A 72 1.16 -3.69 -8.64
C ARG A 72 1.70 -5.09 -8.91
N ILE A 73 1.80 -5.96 -7.91
CA ILE A 73 2.19 -7.36 -8.10
C ILE A 73 1.14 -8.08 -8.98
N GLY A 74 -0.16 -7.89 -8.69
CA GLY A 74 -1.26 -8.45 -9.49
C GLY A 74 -1.18 -8.04 -10.96
N LYS A 75 -0.75 -6.80 -11.23
CA LYS A 75 -0.53 -6.30 -12.59
C LYS A 75 0.66 -6.96 -13.27
N GLU A 76 1.75 -7.15 -12.53
CA GLU A 76 2.96 -7.82 -13.03
C GLU A 76 2.68 -9.30 -13.37
N ASP A 77 1.77 -9.93 -12.65
CA ASP A 77 1.31 -11.30 -12.91
C ASP A 77 0.21 -11.39 -13.99
N GLY A 78 -0.29 -10.24 -14.50
CA GLY A 78 -1.32 -10.17 -15.53
C GLY A 78 -2.74 -10.49 -15.05
N ASN A 79 -3.02 -10.37 -13.75
CA ASN A 79 -4.31 -10.76 -13.15
C ASN A 79 -5.27 -9.58 -12.96
N PHE A 80 -4.84 -8.52 -12.28
CA PHE A 80 -5.65 -7.31 -11.97
C PHE A 80 -4.72 -6.12 -11.68
N ASP A 81 -5.22 -4.89 -11.74
CA ASP A 81 -4.48 -3.72 -11.25
C ASP A 81 -5.32 -2.78 -10.36
N ILE A 82 -4.75 -1.64 -9.98
CA ILE A 82 -5.39 -0.69 -9.07
C ILE A 82 -6.66 -0.05 -9.64
N ALA A 83 -6.93 -0.17 -10.94
CA ALA A 83 -8.19 0.27 -11.53
C ALA A 83 -9.31 -0.78 -11.34
N ASP A 84 -8.96 -2.03 -11.02
CA ASP A 84 -9.91 -3.12 -10.74
C ASP A 84 -10.28 -3.23 -9.25
N VAL A 85 -9.51 -2.59 -8.36
CA VAL A 85 -9.65 -2.59 -6.88
C VAL A 85 -10.21 -1.26 -6.40
#